data_AF-A0A2V2VL83-F1
#
_entry.id   AF-A0A2V2VL83-F1
#
_cell.length_a   1.000
_cell.length_b   1.000
_cell.length_c   1.000
_cell.angle_alpha   90.00
_cell.angle_beta   90.00
_cell.angle_gamma   90.00
#
_symmetry.space_group_name_H-M   'P 1'
#
loop_
_entity.id
_entity.type
_entity.pdbx_description
1 polymer ?
#
loop_
_entity_poly.entity_id
_entity_poly.type
_entity_poly.pdbx_seq_one_letter_code
_entity_poly.pdbx_strand_id
1 'polypeptide(L)'
;MWGTLTTSQIKRSRNFFARGIETVRRDQCPATSRLAECMIHLLFSGASTDELRARFFEEVGKLQRGACNPADCIFRKSVKLGRYRDETRLPPGAQLAMRLMEKDFTRTPYWGERLPYVVVQPMASVRLCDRVIHPQRLLDLKENLRIDHEYYITRHIIPTLDRMFYLIGVSFANWYALMPKRRSYHSYFELGLTRLPLSGRKTARTRHAAIVLEKAQKLTWNTGISRFTW
;
A
#
# COMPACT_ATOMS: atom_id res chain seq x y z
N MET A 1 1.25 -44.57 -13.95
CA MET A 1 2.54 -44.87 -14.60
C MET A 1 2.93 -43.62 -15.40
N TRP A 2 3.91 -42.85 -14.92
CA TRP A 2 4.38 -41.62 -15.57
C TRP A 2 5.58 -42.00 -16.45
N GLY A 3 5.40 -41.97 -17.77
CA GLY A 3 6.48 -42.24 -18.73
C GLY A 3 6.90 -40.95 -19.43
N THR A 4 8.21 -40.71 -19.53
CA THR A 4 8.78 -39.67 -20.37
C THR A 4 9.02 -40.24 -21.78
N LEU A 5 8.19 -39.85 -22.74
CA LEU A 5 8.51 -40.04 -24.15
C LEU A 5 9.51 -38.98 -24.58
N THR A 6 10.73 -39.40 -24.91
CA THR A 6 11.76 -38.54 -25.50
C THR A 6 11.58 -38.51 -27.01
N THR A 7 11.14 -37.38 -27.55
CA THR A 7 11.27 -37.12 -29.00
C THR A 7 11.69 -35.68 -29.23
N SER A 8 12.86 -35.55 -29.86
CA SER A 8 13.38 -34.39 -30.59
C SER A 8 13.73 -33.13 -29.78
N GLN A 9 14.82 -32.49 -30.21
CA GLN A 9 15.42 -31.28 -29.66
C GLN A 9 14.46 -30.08 -29.75
N ILE A 10 13.55 -29.98 -28.78
CA ILE A 10 12.72 -28.80 -28.57
C ILE A 10 13.59 -27.73 -27.90
N LYS A 11 13.78 -26.59 -28.57
CA LYS A 11 14.19 -25.33 -27.92
C LYS A 11 13.27 -25.15 -26.72
N ARG A 12 13.72 -25.51 -25.51
CA ARG A 12 12.91 -25.53 -24.28
C ARG A 12 12.61 -24.09 -23.86
N SER A 13 11.78 -23.37 -24.62
CA SER A 13 11.09 -22.20 -24.11
C SER A 13 10.21 -22.70 -22.99
N ARG A 14 10.59 -22.40 -21.74
CA ARG A 14 9.87 -22.82 -20.56
C ARG A 14 8.60 -21.97 -20.48
N ASN A 15 7.59 -22.37 -21.24
CA ASN A 15 6.32 -21.64 -21.32
C ASN A 15 5.59 -21.83 -20.00
N PHE A 16 5.38 -20.73 -19.28
CA PHE A 16 4.66 -20.73 -18.02
C PHE A 16 3.17 -20.99 -18.29
N PHE A 17 2.70 -22.19 -17.93
CA PHE A 17 1.30 -22.57 -18.08
C PHE A 17 0.57 -22.46 -16.75
N ALA A 18 -0.28 -21.44 -16.65
CA ALA A 18 -1.08 -21.14 -15.48
C ALA A 18 -2.56 -21.37 -15.77
N ARG A 19 -3.24 -22.17 -14.93
CA ARG A 19 -4.71 -22.31 -14.97
C ARG A 19 -5.30 -22.05 -13.60
N GLY A 20 -6.30 -21.19 -13.54
CA GLY A 20 -7.08 -20.91 -12.33
C GLY A 20 -6.36 -20.15 -11.21
N ILE A 21 -5.05 -19.96 -11.31
CA ILE A 21 -4.26 -19.21 -10.33
C ILE A 21 -4.43 -17.69 -10.47
N GLU A 22 -4.10 -16.98 -9.41
CA GLU A 22 -4.30 -15.54 -9.27
C GLU A 22 -3.56 -14.70 -10.32
N THR A 23 -2.52 -15.25 -10.97
CA THR A 23 -1.82 -14.55 -12.06
C THR A 23 -2.70 -14.35 -13.30
N VAL A 24 -3.65 -15.25 -13.57
CA VAL A 24 -4.52 -15.21 -14.76
C VAL A 24 -5.84 -14.47 -14.49
N ARG A 25 -6.09 -14.13 -13.22
CA ARG A 25 -7.34 -13.55 -12.77
C ARG A 25 -7.43 -12.05 -13.06
N ARG A 26 -8.47 -11.64 -13.78
CA ARG A 26 -8.68 -10.23 -14.21
C ARG A 26 -9.10 -9.29 -13.09
N ASP A 27 -9.54 -9.81 -11.96
CA ASP A 27 -10.01 -9.06 -10.79
C ASP A 27 -8.87 -8.58 -9.87
N GLN A 28 -7.66 -9.13 -10.04
CA GLN A 28 -6.47 -8.70 -9.28
C GLN A 28 -5.83 -7.47 -9.90
N CYS A 29 -5.07 -6.73 -9.09
CA CYS A 29 -4.26 -5.64 -9.64
C CYS A 29 -3.05 -6.21 -10.41
N PRO A 30 -2.68 -5.59 -11.55
CA PRO A 30 -1.51 -6.03 -12.32
C PRO A 30 -0.21 -6.12 -11.51
N ALA A 31 -0.02 -5.27 -10.51
CA ALA A 31 1.12 -5.33 -9.61
C ALA A 31 1.19 -6.67 -8.85
N THR A 32 0.05 -7.17 -8.36
CA THR A 32 0.01 -8.45 -7.63
C THR A 32 0.24 -9.62 -8.58
N SER A 33 -0.37 -9.60 -9.77
CA SER A 33 -0.22 -10.70 -10.73
C SER A 33 1.22 -10.81 -11.24
N ARG A 34 1.88 -9.69 -11.55
CA ARG A 34 3.30 -9.67 -11.98
C ARG A 34 4.23 -10.14 -10.87
N LEU A 35 4.00 -9.70 -9.63
CA LEU A 35 4.81 -10.14 -8.49
C LEU A 35 4.65 -11.65 -8.26
N ALA A 36 3.41 -12.15 -8.26
CA ALA A 36 3.13 -13.58 -8.12
C ALA A 36 3.78 -14.42 -9.23
N GLU A 37 3.68 -13.97 -10.48
CA GLU A 37 4.34 -14.63 -11.61
C GLU A 37 5.87 -14.64 -11.42
N CYS A 38 6.49 -13.52 -11.05
CA CYS A 38 7.91 -13.44 -10.78
C CYS A 38 8.35 -14.42 -9.69
N MET A 39 7.59 -14.53 -8.59
CA MET A 39 7.87 -15.46 -7.50
C MET A 39 7.80 -16.92 -7.96
N ILE A 40 6.80 -17.26 -8.78
CA ILE A 40 6.64 -18.62 -9.29
C ILE A 40 7.77 -18.98 -10.27
N HIS A 41 8.18 -18.04 -11.13
CA HIS A 41 9.32 -18.25 -12.01
C HIS A 41 10.62 -18.47 -11.23
N LEU A 42 10.86 -17.71 -10.16
CA LEU A 42 12.02 -17.91 -9.29
C LEU A 42 12.01 -19.28 -8.63
N LEU A 43 10.85 -19.68 -8.07
CA LEU A 43 10.68 -20.99 -7.48
C LEU A 43 11.00 -22.12 -8.47
N PHE A 44 10.45 -22.06 -9.69
CA PHE A 44 10.72 -23.09 -10.71
C PHE A 44 12.11 -23.02 -11.33
N SER A 45 12.82 -21.91 -11.15
CA SER A 45 14.24 -21.79 -11.52
C SER A 45 15.16 -22.47 -10.50
N GLY A 46 14.62 -22.93 -9.36
CA GLY A 46 15.40 -23.54 -8.28
C GLY A 46 15.96 -22.51 -7.28
N ALA A 47 15.38 -21.31 -7.23
CA ALA A 47 15.81 -20.27 -6.29
C ALA A 47 15.63 -20.70 -4.83
N SER A 48 16.55 -20.26 -3.98
CA SER A 48 16.45 -20.52 -2.54
C SER A 48 15.37 -19.67 -1.87
N THR A 49 14.95 -20.05 -0.66
CA THR A 49 14.01 -19.26 0.16
C THR A 49 14.52 -17.86 0.46
N ASP A 50 15.84 -17.70 0.63
CA ASP A 50 16.45 -16.39 0.90
C ASP A 50 16.42 -15.49 -0.34
N GLU A 51 16.64 -16.05 -1.53
CA GLU A 51 16.49 -15.33 -2.80
C GLU A 51 15.03 -14.88 -2.99
N LEU A 52 14.05 -15.75 -2.76
CA LEU A 52 12.63 -15.39 -2.80
C LEU A 52 12.31 -14.25 -1.82
N ARG A 53 12.83 -14.32 -0.59
CA ARG A 53 12.65 -13.29 0.43
C ARG A 53 13.28 -11.96 0.00
N ALA A 54 14.48 -11.98 -0.55
CA ALA A 54 15.17 -10.78 -1.04
C ALA A 54 14.39 -10.11 -2.17
N ARG A 55 13.91 -10.89 -3.15
CA ARG A 55 13.07 -10.39 -4.25
C ARG A 55 11.75 -9.82 -3.73
N PHE A 56 11.15 -10.45 -2.73
CA PHE A 56 9.91 -9.97 -2.12
C PHE A 56 10.11 -8.62 -1.43
N PHE A 57 11.18 -8.47 -0.65
CA PHE A 57 11.51 -7.22 0.02
C PHE A 57 11.84 -6.09 -0.96
N GLU A 58 12.50 -6.39 -2.08
CA GLU A 58 12.78 -5.41 -3.11
C GLU A 58 11.47 -4.85 -3.71
N GLU A 59 10.56 -5.73 -4.13
CA GLU A 59 9.30 -5.34 -4.79
C GLU A 59 8.34 -4.64 -3.81
N VAL A 60 8.19 -5.17 -2.59
CA VAL A 60 7.39 -4.50 -1.55
C VAL A 60 8.02 -3.16 -1.16
N GLY A 61 9.36 -3.08 -1.13
CA GLY A 61 10.08 -1.84 -0.85
C GLY A 61 9.93 -0.78 -1.95
N LYS A 62 9.78 -1.19 -3.22
CA LYS A 62 9.41 -0.27 -4.32
C LYS A 62 8.00 0.30 -4.10
N LEU A 63 7.05 -0.54 -3.71
CA LEU A 63 5.67 -0.13 -3.45
C LEU A 63 5.56 0.81 -2.25
N GLN A 64 6.26 0.54 -1.15
CA GLN A 64 6.34 1.43 0.02
C GLN A 64 6.95 2.81 -0.30
N ARG A 65 7.91 2.87 -1.23
CA ARG A 65 8.51 4.12 -1.69
C ARG A 65 7.59 4.93 -2.63
N GLY A 66 6.49 4.35 -3.09
CA GLY A 66 5.64 4.95 -4.13
C GLY A 66 6.31 4.98 -5.50
N ALA A 67 7.36 4.18 -5.72
CA ALA A 67 8.08 4.08 -6.99
C ALA A 67 7.40 3.12 -8.00
N CYS A 68 6.19 2.64 -7.67
CA CYS A 68 5.40 1.79 -8.56
C CYS A 68 4.67 2.62 -9.61
N ASN A 69 4.50 2.06 -10.81
CA ASN A 69 3.62 2.67 -11.81
C ASN A 69 2.17 2.66 -11.30
N PRO A 70 1.48 3.82 -11.24
CA PRO A 70 0.09 3.88 -10.79
C PRO A 70 -0.85 3.02 -11.64
N ALA A 71 -0.53 2.80 -12.92
CA ALA A 71 -1.32 1.96 -13.81
C ALA A 71 -1.41 0.50 -13.32
N ASP A 72 -0.37 0.01 -12.65
CA ASP A 72 -0.31 -1.36 -12.14
C ASP A 72 -1.14 -1.57 -10.87
N CYS A 73 -1.57 -0.47 -10.24
CA CYS A 73 -2.41 -0.48 -9.04
C CYS A 73 -3.91 -0.37 -9.36
N ILE A 74 -4.31 -0.29 -10.63
CA ILE A 74 -5.70 -0.14 -11.03
C ILE A 74 -6.43 -1.49 -10.93
N PHE A 75 -7.47 -1.54 -10.10
CA PHE A 75 -8.42 -2.64 -10.10
C PHE A 75 -9.46 -2.46 -11.20
N ARG A 76 -9.93 -3.57 -11.78
CA ARG A 76 -11.03 -3.58 -12.76
C ARG A 76 -12.07 -4.62 -12.33
N LYS A 77 -13.15 -4.17 -11.67
CA LYS A 77 -14.20 -5.07 -11.17
C LYS A 77 -15.53 -4.81 -11.85
N SER A 78 -16.25 -5.90 -12.16
CA SER A 78 -17.58 -5.81 -12.77
C SER A 78 -18.57 -5.21 -11.80
N VAL A 79 -19.28 -4.17 -12.22
CA VAL A 79 -20.35 -3.53 -11.46
C VAL A 79 -21.70 -3.99 -11.99
N LYS A 80 -22.61 -4.39 -11.10
CA LYS A 80 -23.96 -4.88 -11.45
C LYS A 80 -25.01 -4.15 -10.62
N LEU A 81 -25.19 -2.85 -10.92
CA LEU A 81 -26.16 -1.99 -10.24
C LEU A 81 -27.57 -2.57 -10.41
N GLY A 82 -28.33 -2.70 -9.32
CA GLY A 82 -29.65 -3.34 -9.29
C GLY A 82 -29.65 -4.83 -8.88
N ARG A 83 -28.48 -5.50 -8.79
CA ARG A 83 -28.37 -6.86 -8.21
C ARG A 83 -28.10 -6.84 -6.70
N TYR A 84 -27.46 -5.77 -6.21
CA TYR A 84 -27.02 -5.69 -4.83
C TYR A 84 -28.24 -5.54 -3.93
N ARG A 85 -28.36 -6.41 -2.91
CA ARG A 85 -29.49 -6.40 -1.98
C ARG A 85 -29.42 -5.22 -1.02
N ASP A 86 -28.20 -4.91 -0.54
CA ASP A 86 -27.95 -3.86 0.43
C ASP A 86 -27.20 -2.70 -0.23
N GLU A 87 -27.84 -1.53 -0.29
CA GLU A 87 -27.20 -0.29 -0.76
C GLU A 87 -26.11 0.19 0.20
N THR A 88 -26.20 -0.16 1.49
CA THR A 88 -25.20 0.20 2.49
C THR A 88 -23.88 -0.58 2.34
N ARG A 89 -23.93 -1.82 1.82
CA ARG A 89 -22.77 -2.72 1.67
C ARG A 89 -22.47 -3.05 0.21
N LEU A 90 -22.47 -2.02 -0.61
CA LEU A 90 -22.04 -2.12 -2.00
C LEU A 90 -20.53 -2.42 -2.11
N PRO A 91 -20.11 -3.19 -3.12
CA PRO A 91 -18.70 -3.32 -3.45
C PRO A 91 -18.06 -1.96 -3.77
N PRO A 92 -16.75 -1.77 -3.54
CA PRO A 92 -16.07 -0.49 -3.78
C PRO A 92 -16.30 0.10 -5.18
N GLY A 93 -16.28 -0.75 -6.21
CA GLY A 93 -16.56 -0.31 -7.59
C GLY A 93 -18.00 0.17 -7.81
N ALA A 94 -18.97 -0.47 -7.14
CA ALA A 94 -20.38 -0.06 -7.23
C ALA A 94 -20.64 1.26 -6.48
N GLN A 95 -19.98 1.46 -5.34
CA GLN A 95 -20.04 2.73 -4.60
C GLN A 95 -19.41 3.87 -5.39
N LEU A 96 -18.26 3.62 -6.03
CA LEU A 96 -17.65 4.59 -6.92
C LEU A 96 -18.59 4.93 -8.08
N ALA A 97 -19.24 3.94 -8.69
CA ALA A 97 -20.23 4.16 -9.74
C ALA A 97 -21.37 5.07 -9.28
N MET A 98 -21.98 4.80 -8.12
CA MET A 98 -23.05 5.64 -7.58
C MET A 98 -22.58 7.09 -7.37
N ARG A 99 -21.40 7.29 -6.77
CA ARG A 99 -20.82 8.63 -6.60
C ARG A 99 -20.54 9.36 -7.92
N LEU A 100 -20.19 8.62 -8.97
CA LEU A 100 -19.99 9.19 -10.31
C LEU A 100 -21.33 9.57 -10.94
N MET A 101 -22.37 8.74 -10.77
CA MET A 101 -23.73 9.01 -11.25
C MET A 101 -24.37 10.21 -10.55
N GLU A 102 -24.15 10.36 -9.24
CA GLU A 102 -24.61 11.53 -8.46
C GLU A 102 -24.04 12.85 -9.00
N LYS A 103 -22.79 12.83 -9.47
CA LYS A 103 -22.15 14.01 -10.07
C LYS A 103 -22.55 14.22 -11.52
N ASP A 104 -22.66 13.14 -12.27
CA ASP A 104 -22.90 13.15 -13.70
C ASP A 104 -23.67 11.88 -14.11
N PHE A 105 -24.96 12.04 -14.40
CA PHE A 105 -25.85 10.93 -14.75
C PHE A 105 -25.39 10.20 -16.02
N THR A 106 -24.65 10.86 -16.91
CA THR A 106 -24.16 10.28 -18.17
C THR A 106 -23.09 9.22 -17.92
N ARG A 107 -22.44 9.23 -16.75
CA ARG A 107 -21.40 8.27 -16.35
C ARG A 107 -21.94 6.99 -15.72
N THR A 108 -23.22 6.68 -15.99
CA THR A 108 -23.82 5.43 -15.54
C THR A 108 -23.10 4.25 -16.19
N PRO A 109 -22.48 3.33 -15.41
CA PRO A 109 -21.82 2.18 -15.99
C PRO A 109 -22.83 1.21 -16.59
N TYR A 110 -22.45 0.55 -17.67
CA TYR A 110 -23.24 -0.53 -18.23
C TYR A 110 -23.28 -1.74 -17.29
N TRP A 111 -24.32 -2.56 -17.44
CA TRP A 111 -24.46 -3.76 -16.64
C TRP A 111 -23.28 -4.74 -16.86
N GLY A 112 -22.57 -5.07 -15.78
CA GLY A 112 -21.43 -5.97 -15.83
C GLY A 112 -20.14 -5.32 -16.33
N GLU A 113 -20.15 -4.00 -16.59
CA GLU A 113 -18.98 -3.25 -17.00
C GLU A 113 -17.89 -3.30 -15.92
N ARG A 114 -16.64 -3.44 -16.35
CA ARG A 114 -15.49 -3.42 -15.45
C ARG A 114 -15.05 -2.00 -15.17
N LEU A 115 -15.55 -1.44 -14.06
CA LEU A 115 -15.17 -0.11 -13.64
C LEU A 115 -13.73 -0.12 -13.07
N PRO A 116 -12.83 0.76 -13.57
CA PRO A 116 -11.51 0.91 -13.03
C PRO A 116 -11.52 1.77 -11.76
N TYR A 117 -10.79 1.36 -10.73
CA TYR A 117 -10.63 2.14 -9.51
C TYR A 117 -9.28 1.89 -8.82
N VAL A 118 -8.87 2.84 -7.99
CA VAL A 118 -7.64 2.81 -7.18
C VAL A 118 -7.99 3.11 -5.73
N VAL A 119 -7.23 2.53 -4.79
CA VAL A 119 -7.35 2.83 -3.37
C VAL A 119 -6.22 3.79 -2.96
N VAL A 120 -6.59 4.94 -2.43
CA VAL A 120 -5.65 5.97 -1.98
C VAL A 120 -5.50 6.01 -0.47
N GLN A 121 -4.39 6.59 -0.01
CA GLN A 121 -4.12 6.78 1.40
C GLN A 121 -5.24 7.62 2.04
N PRO A 122 -5.65 7.29 3.27
CA PRO A 122 -6.64 8.09 3.97
C PRO A 122 -6.07 9.49 4.23
N MET A 123 -6.84 10.52 3.84
CA MET A 123 -6.62 11.89 4.33
C MET A 123 -7.32 12.11 5.69
N ALA A 124 -8.46 11.42 5.91
CA ALA A 124 -9.27 11.55 7.14
C ALA A 124 -10.22 10.36 7.39
N SER A 125 -10.65 9.62 6.36
CA SER A 125 -11.63 8.53 6.51
C SER A 125 -10.98 7.17 6.83
N VAL A 126 -11.61 6.44 7.75
CA VAL A 126 -11.26 5.06 8.12
C VAL A 126 -11.85 4.04 7.14
N ARG A 127 -12.94 4.39 6.44
CA ARG A 127 -13.69 3.41 5.64
C ARG A 127 -13.03 3.19 4.27
N LEU A 128 -12.94 1.92 3.84
CA LEU A 128 -12.40 1.58 2.52
C LEU A 128 -13.18 2.24 1.38
N CYS A 129 -14.50 2.35 1.51
CA CYS A 129 -15.37 2.95 0.50
C CYS A 129 -14.99 4.39 0.16
N ASP A 130 -14.54 5.17 1.14
CA ASP A 130 -14.22 6.58 0.97
C ASP A 130 -12.85 6.80 0.35
N ARG A 131 -11.97 5.80 0.48
CA ARG A 131 -10.62 5.80 -0.09
C ARG A 131 -10.56 5.37 -1.55
N VAL A 132 -11.69 4.96 -2.12
CA VAL A 132 -11.76 4.45 -3.48
C VAL A 132 -12.05 5.61 -4.43
N ILE A 133 -11.18 5.78 -5.42
CA ILE A 133 -11.27 6.84 -6.43
C ILE A 133 -11.13 6.29 -7.84
N HIS A 134 -11.60 7.07 -8.81
CA HIS A 134 -11.34 6.81 -10.23
C HIS A 134 -9.87 7.14 -10.56
N PRO A 135 -9.16 6.33 -11.37
CA PRO A 135 -7.74 6.55 -11.68
C PRO A 135 -7.44 7.91 -12.31
N GLN A 136 -8.38 8.50 -13.07
CA GLN A 136 -8.20 9.83 -13.64
C GLN A 136 -7.96 10.91 -12.57
N ARG A 137 -8.57 10.77 -11.40
CA ARG A 137 -8.41 11.72 -10.30
C ARG A 137 -7.00 11.72 -9.71
N LEU A 138 -6.25 10.63 -9.91
CA LEU A 138 -4.84 10.55 -9.49
C LEU A 138 -3.93 11.48 -10.31
N LEU A 139 -4.37 11.90 -11.50
CA LEU A 139 -3.62 12.79 -12.39
C LEU A 139 -3.88 14.27 -12.09
N ASP A 140 -4.87 14.57 -11.25
CA ASP A 140 -5.25 15.95 -10.94
C ASP A 140 -4.24 16.59 -10.00
N LEU A 141 -3.46 17.56 -10.50
CA LEU A 141 -2.40 18.26 -9.76
C LEU A 141 -2.88 19.01 -8.50
N LYS A 142 -4.19 19.28 -8.40
CA LYS A 142 -4.79 19.98 -7.25
C LYS A 142 -4.86 19.09 -6.01
N GLU A 143 -4.94 17.77 -6.21
CA GLU A 143 -5.12 16.81 -5.14
C GLU A 143 -3.83 15.99 -4.99
N ASN A 144 -3.13 16.15 -3.86
CA ASN A 144 -1.90 15.40 -3.56
C ASN A 144 -2.20 13.95 -3.15
N LEU A 145 -2.89 13.20 -4.01
CA LEU A 145 -3.32 11.84 -3.75
C LEU A 145 -2.17 10.86 -3.89
N ARG A 146 -2.04 9.96 -2.91
CA ARG A 146 -1.05 8.88 -2.92
C ARG A 146 -1.74 7.53 -2.82
N ILE A 147 -1.19 6.53 -3.50
CA ILE A 147 -1.71 5.16 -3.46
C ILE A 147 -1.47 4.56 -2.08
N ASP A 148 -2.47 3.87 -1.53
CA ASP A 148 -2.37 3.19 -0.24
C ASP A 148 -1.61 1.87 -0.35
N HIS A 149 -0.28 1.95 -0.37
CA HIS A 149 0.58 0.78 -0.45
C HIS A 149 0.28 -0.26 0.65
N GLU A 150 -0.07 0.15 1.86
CA GLU A 150 -0.36 -0.78 2.96
C GLU A 150 -1.60 -1.62 2.67
N TYR A 151 -2.65 -1.01 2.12
CA TYR A 151 -3.84 -1.73 1.67
C TYR A 151 -3.50 -2.78 0.60
N TYR A 152 -2.72 -2.43 -0.43
CA TYR A 152 -2.35 -3.38 -1.49
C TYR A 152 -1.47 -4.53 -0.94
N ILE A 153 -0.51 -4.23 -0.07
CA ILE A 153 0.38 -5.24 0.50
C ILE A 153 -0.40 -6.23 1.37
N THR A 154 -1.14 -5.70 2.34
CA THR A 154 -1.79 -6.52 3.38
C THR A 154 -3.04 -7.23 2.89
N ARG A 155 -3.86 -6.60 2.02
CA ARG A 155 -5.14 -7.16 1.58
C ARG A 155 -5.06 -7.95 0.28
N HIS A 156 -4.02 -7.71 -0.55
CA HIS A 156 -3.93 -8.35 -1.87
C HIS A 156 -2.65 -9.16 -2.05
N ILE A 157 -1.48 -8.55 -1.87
CA ILE A 157 -0.19 -9.22 -2.17
C ILE A 157 0.04 -10.39 -1.21
N ILE A 158 0.05 -10.14 0.10
CA ILE A 158 0.33 -11.18 1.10
C ILE A 158 -0.66 -12.34 1.01
N PRO A 159 -1.99 -12.14 1.00
CA PRO A 159 -2.93 -13.25 0.92
C PRO A 159 -2.87 -14.02 -0.39
N THR A 160 -2.38 -13.41 -1.47
CA THR A 160 -2.18 -14.11 -2.75
C THR A 160 -0.94 -14.99 -2.71
N LEU A 161 0.18 -14.44 -2.25
CA LEU A 161 1.43 -15.17 -2.16
C LEU A 161 1.37 -16.28 -1.10
N ASP A 162 0.78 -16.03 0.07
CA ASP A 162 0.61 -17.05 1.11
C ASP A 162 -0.20 -18.24 0.59
N ARG A 163 -1.27 -18.01 -0.19
CA ARG A 163 -2.06 -19.11 -0.78
C ARG A 163 -1.26 -19.92 -1.81
N MET A 164 -0.43 -19.25 -2.62
CA MET A 164 0.38 -19.90 -3.65
C MET A 164 1.53 -20.74 -3.06
N PHE A 165 2.17 -20.24 -2.00
CA PHE A 165 3.34 -20.88 -1.40
C PHE A 165 3.03 -21.65 -0.11
N TYR A 166 1.75 -21.78 0.24
CA TYR A 166 1.30 -22.56 1.39
C TYR A 166 1.91 -23.97 1.43
N LEU A 167 1.99 -24.63 0.27
CA LEU A 167 2.54 -25.98 0.14
C LEU A 167 4.04 -26.09 0.42
N ILE A 168 4.78 -24.98 0.29
CA ILE A 168 6.23 -24.93 0.50
C ILE A 168 6.54 -24.56 1.96
N GLY A 169 5.51 -24.19 2.75
CA GLY A 169 5.66 -23.78 4.15
C GLY A 169 6.24 -22.37 4.32
N VAL A 170 6.18 -21.53 3.29
CA VAL A 170 6.63 -20.14 3.34
C VAL A 170 5.50 -19.22 3.77
N SER A 171 5.76 -18.34 4.72
CA SER A 171 4.82 -17.29 5.15
C SER A 171 5.34 -15.89 4.82
N PHE A 172 4.68 -15.24 3.86
CA PHE A 172 4.96 -13.86 3.46
C PHE A 172 4.47 -12.86 4.51
N ALA A 173 3.42 -13.20 5.26
CA ALA A 173 2.96 -12.39 6.39
C ALA A 173 4.07 -12.21 7.43
N ASN A 174 4.78 -13.29 7.77
CA ASN A 174 5.90 -13.24 8.71
C ASN A 174 7.08 -12.43 8.15
N TRP A 175 7.44 -12.64 6.87
CA TRP A 175 8.49 -11.86 6.21
C TRP A 175 8.18 -10.37 6.20
N TYR A 176 6.93 -9.99 5.92
CA TYR A 176 6.50 -8.60 5.94
C TYR A 176 6.54 -7.99 7.35
N ALA A 177 6.27 -8.78 8.39
CA ALA A 177 6.38 -8.32 9.78
C ALA A 177 7.84 -8.04 10.19
N LEU A 178 8.80 -8.84 9.69
CA LEU A 178 10.23 -8.64 9.91
C LEU A 178 10.82 -7.50 9.08
N MET A 179 10.16 -7.11 8.00
CA MET A 179 10.61 -6.06 7.11
C MET A 179 10.57 -4.69 7.81
N PRO A 180 11.61 -3.84 7.70
CA PRO A 180 11.57 -2.50 8.26
C PRO A 180 10.49 -1.68 7.57
N LYS A 181 9.40 -1.40 8.29
CA LYS A 181 8.33 -0.53 7.80
C LYS A 181 8.87 0.88 7.71
N ARG A 182 9.04 1.40 6.49
CA ARG A 182 9.37 2.81 6.29
C ARG A 182 8.21 3.63 6.86
N ARG A 183 8.51 4.48 7.86
CA ARG A 183 7.55 5.50 8.29
C ARG A 183 7.25 6.33 7.05
N SER A 184 6.00 6.29 6.60
CA SER A 184 5.51 7.34 5.73
C SER A 184 5.65 8.61 6.55
N TYR A 185 6.56 9.52 6.18
CA TYR A 185 6.48 10.90 6.64
C TYR A 185 5.17 11.40 6.03
N HIS A 186 4.08 11.19 6.76
CA HIS A 186 2.79 11.75 6.46
C HIS A 186 3.01 13.25 6.51
N SER A 187 3.14 13.84 5.32
CA SER A 187 2.90 15.24 5.05
C SER A 187 3.43 16.19 6.14
N TYR A 188 4.69 16.64 6.03
CA TYR A 188 5.14 17.81 6.81
C TYR A 188 4.23 19.04 6.58
N PHE A 189 3.48 19.07 5.47
CA PHE A 189 2.45 20.06 5.16
C PHE A 189 1.23 19.99 6.09
N GLU A 190 0.92 18.83 6.68
CA GLU A 190 -0.22 18.64 7.61
C GLU A 190 0.14 18.88 9.08
N LEU A 191 1.42 18.87 9.45
CA LEU A 191 1.87 19.27 10.79
C LEU A 191 1.65 20.77 11.08
N GLY A 192 1.14 21.54 10.12
CA GLY A 192 0.93 22.98 10.26
C GLY A 192 2.22 23.79 10.44
N LEU A 193 3.38 23.18 10.17
CA LEU A 193 4.71 23.77 10.35
C LEU A 193 5.06 24.80 9.27
N THR A 194 4.35 24.80 8.13
CA THR A 194 4.52 25.78 7.04
C THR A 194 3.36 26.77 6.98
N ARG A 195 3.27 27.64 7.99
CA ARG A 195 2.70 28.97 7.78
C ARG A 195 3.80 29.91 7.31
N LEU A 196 4.40 29.65 6.15
CA LEU A 196 5.19 30.71 5.49
C LEU A 196 4.16 31.64 4.85
N PRO A 197 4.04 32.91 5.30
CA PRO A 197 3.14 33.83 4.65
C PRO A 197 3.63 34.03 3.21
N LEU A 198 2.82 33.59 2.24
CA LEU A 198 3.03 33.84 0.80
C LEU A 198 2.87 35.32 0.42
N SER A 199 2.80 36.22 1.40
CA SER A 199 2.79 37.66 1.19
C SER A 199 4.11 38.24 1.71
N GLY A 200 4.92 38.71 0.77
CA GLY A 200 6.13 39.47 1.06
C GLY A 200 5.80 40.74 1.83
N ARG A 201 5.92 40.68 3.15
CA ARG A 201 6.34 41.83 3.96
C ARG A 201 7.69 41.48 4.54
N LYS A 202 8.71 42.23 4.13
CA LYS A 202 10.04 42.23 4.75
C LYS A 202 9.86 42.58 6.22
N THR A 203 9.69 41.59 7.09
CA THR A 203 9.78 41.79 8.53
C THR A 203 11.25 41.96 8.85
N ALA A 204 11.57 43.09 9.48
CA ALA A 204 12.91 43.45 9.89
C ALA A 204 13.51 42.32 10.75
N ARG A 205 14.77 41.97 10.47
CA ARG A 205 15.54 40.99 11.23
C ARG A 205 15.56 41.42 12.71
N THR A 206 14.76 40.76 13.53
CA THR A 206 14.89 40.88 14.98
C THR A 206 15.98 39.89 15.39
N ARG A 207 17.03 40.37 16.05
CA ARG A 207 18.14 39.54 16.54
C ARG A 207 17.59 38.52 17.54
N HIS A 208 17.75 37.23 17.25
CA HIS A 208 17.39 36.17 18.19
C HIS A 208 18.20 36.32 19.48
N ALA A 209 17.53 36.52 20.61
CA ALA A 209 18.12 36.30 21.92
C ALA A 209 18.34 34.79 22.12
N ALA A 210 19.50 34.43 22.65
CA ALA A 210 19.93 33.04 22.85
C ALA A 210 18.93 32.26 23.70
N ILE A 211 18.60 31.04 23.27
CA ILE A 211 17.85 30.06 24.06
C ILE A 211 18.73 29.68 25.26
N VAL A 212 18.36 30.16 26.45
CA VAL A 212 18.98 29.74 27.71
C VAL A 212 18.46 28.35 28.04
N LEU A 213 19.35 27.36 28.01
CA LEU A 213 19.12 26.03 28.58
C LEU A 213 19.19 26.15 30.10
N GLU A 214 18.03 26.18 30.75
CA GLU A 214 17.96 26.20 32.22
C GLU A 214 18.28 24.80 32.76
N LYS A 215 19.29 24.75 33.63
CA LYS A 215 19.86 23.56 34.25
C LYS A 215 18.90 22.94 35.28
N ALA A 216 18.89 21.60 35.29
CA ALA A 216 18.29 20.74 36.30
C ALA A 216 18.55 21.21 37.74
N GLN A 217 17.48 21.44 38.51
CA GLN A 217 17.55 21.66 39.95
C GLN A 217 17.69 20.32 40.70
N LYS A 218 18.64 20.33 41.63
CA LYS A 218 19.08 19.23 42.49
C LYS A 218 18.04 18.94 43.57
N LEU A 219 17.71 17.66 43.75
CA LEU A 219 17.07 17.11 44.94
C LEU A 219 18.06 17.18 46.12
N THR A 220 17.75 17.99 47.13
CA THR A 220 18.48 18.01 48.41
C THR A 220 17.88 16.98 49.36
N TRP A 221 18.71 16.03 49.80
CA TRP A 221 18.40 15.12 50.91
C TRP A 221 18.54 15.87 52.24
N ASN A 222 17.50 15.79 53.07
CA ASN A 222 17.42 16.46 54.36
C ASN A 222 18.00 15.53 55.45
N THR A 223 19.21 15.80 55.95
CA THR A 223 19.78 15.12 57.13
C THR A 223 19.74 16.05 58.33
N GLY A 224 18.72 15.89 59.17
CA GLY A 224 18.62 16.52 60.48
C GLY A 224 19.37 15.70 61.52
N ILE A 225 20.55 16.16 61.94
CA ILE A 225 21.21 15.74 63.17
C ILE A 225 21.70 17.01 63.88
N SER A 226 21.07 17.34 64.99
CA SER A 226 21.65 18.26 66.00
C SER A 226 21.57 17.60 67.37
N ARG A 227 22.72 17.60 68.04
CA ARG A 227 23.06 16.92 69.29
C ARG A 227 22.30 17.45 70.50
N PHE A 228 21.98 16.51 71.40
CA PHE A 228 21.83 16.73 72.84
C PHE A 228 23.19 17.09 73.46
N THR A 229 23.20 18.02 74.41
CA THR A 229 24.29 18.21 75.37
C THR A 229 23.75 18.47 76.77
N TRP A 230 24.29 17.67 77.70
CA TRP A 230 24.22 17.63 79.18
C TRP A 230 22.87 17.27 79.81
#